data_AF-A0A4S8LKI2-F1
#
_entry.id   AF-A0A4S8LKI2-F1
#
_cell.length_a   1.000
_cell.length_b   1.000
_cell.length_c   1.000
_cell.angle_alpha   90.00
_cell.angle_beta   90.00
_cell.angle_gamma   90.00
#
_symmetry.space_group_name_H-M   'P 1'
#
loop_
_entity.id
_entity.type
_entity.pdbx_description
1 polymer ?
#
loop_
_entity_poly.entity_id
_entity_poly.type
_entity_poly.pdbx_seq_one_letter_code
_entity_poly.pdbx_strand_id
1 'polypeptide(L)'
;WLNFGGAFLCIAVKEGSSEVYHLDWNDDPDVFAWITVVGDGWTGRDFCLPQLNVHIPMNPGQILGALTRRLIHSGSQVEGG
;
A
#
# COMPACT_ATOMS: atom_id res chain seq x y z
N TRP A 1 -14.06 -10.95 -13.53
CA TRP A 1 -12.94 -11.67 -12.88
C TRP A 1 -11.70 -10.78 -13.01
N LEU A 2 -10.81 -10.78 -12.03
CA LEU A 2 -9.58 -10.00 -12.08
C LEU A 2 -8.44 -10.97 -12.47
N ASN A 3 -7.84 -10.82 -13.65
CA ASN A 3 -6.76 -11.67 -14.16
C ASN A 3 -5.57 -10.80 -14.55
N PHE A 4 -4.46 -10.99 -13.86
CA PHE A 4 -3.22 -10.23 -14.08
C PHE A 4 -2.21 -10.94 -14.97
N GLY A 5 -2.55 -12.08 -15.56
CA GLY A 5 -1.66 -12.81 -16.47
C GLY A 5 -0.33 -13.25 -15.82
N GLY A 6 -0.29 -13.38 -14.50
CA GLY A 6 0.94 -13.69 -13.75
C GLY A 6 1.85 -12.49 -13.46
N ALA A 7 1.43 -11.26 -13.79
CA ALA A 7 2.22 -10.05 -13.53
C ALA A 7 2.41 -9.75 -12.04
N PHE A 8 1.53 -10.25 -11.18
CA PHE A 8 1.64 -10.11 -9.73
C PHE A 8 1.61 -11.49 -9.08
N LEU A 9 2.55 -11.72 -8.15
CA LEU A 9 2.61 -12.94 -7.35
C LEU A 9 1.54 -12.93 -6.23
N CYS A 10 1.18 -11.75 -5.72
CA CYS A 10 0.26 -11.56 -4.62
C CYS A 10 -0.57 -10.28 -4.81
N ILE A 11 -1.79 -10.28 -4.27
CA ILE A 11 -2.65 -9.10 -4.18
C ILE A 11 -3.27 -9.09 -2.79
N ALA A 12 -2.97 -8.05 -2.03
CA ALA A 12 -3.62 -7.77 -0.77
C ALA A 12 -4.68 -6.69 -0.98
N VAL A 13 -5.89 -6.92 -0.47
CA VAL A 13 -6.99 -5.94 -0.47
C VAL A 13 -7.55 -5.86 0.95
N LYS A 14 -7.73 -4.65 1.44
CA LYS A 14 -8.31 -4.39 2.76
C LYS A 14 -9.26 -3.19 2.68
N GLU A 15 -10.40 -3.29 3.34
CA GLU A 15 -11.28 -2.16 3.60
C GLU A 15 -10.75 -1.37 4.81
N GLY A 16 -10.69 -0.05 4.70
CA GLY A 16 -9.97 0.80 5.66
C GLY A 16 -8.46 0.79 5.39
N SER A 17 -7.64 0.49 6.40
CA SER A 17 -6.18 0.59 6.33
C SER A 17 -5.45 -0.54 7.07
N SER A 18 -4.20 -0.80 6.71
CA SER A 18 -3.31 -1.72 7.44
C SER A 18 -2.39 -0.91 8.36
N GLU A 19 -2.84 -0.64 9.60
CA GLU A 19 -2.15 0.33 10.47
C GLU A 19 -0.91 -0.22 11.20
N VAL A 20 -0.69 -1.53 11.14
CA VAL A 20 0.46 -2.16 11.80
C VAL A 20 1.69 -2.06 10.90
N TYR A 21 2.82 -1.62 11.44
CA TYR A 21 4.08 -1.62 10.70
C TYR A 21 4.51 -3.04 10.32
N HIS A 22 4.76 -3.28 9.05
CA HIS A 22 5.15 -4.59 8.53
C HIS A 22 6.05 -4.50 7.30
N LEU A 23 6.56 -5.66 6.90
CA LEU A 23 7.20 -5.91 5.62
C LEU A 23 6.38 -6.94 4.87
N ASP A 24 6.27 -6.76 3.55
CA ASP A 24 5.69 -7.78 2.69
C ASP A 24 6.75 -8.84 2.39
N TRP A 25 6.91 -9.77 3.33
CA TRP A 25 7.98 -10.77 3.32
C TRP A 25 7.91 -11.76 2.16
N ASN A 26 6.82 -11.79 1.39
CA ASN A 26 6.69 -12.68 0.24
C ASN A 26 6.99 -11.98 -1.10
N ASP A 27 7.20 -10.66 -1.10
CA ASP A 27 7.57 -9.95 -2.32
C ASP A 27 9.03 -10.25 -2.70
N ASP A 28 9.36 -10.09 -3.98
CA ASP A 28 10.75 -10.12 -4.42
C ASP A 28 11.46 -8.84 -3.93
N PRO A 29 12.65 -8.94 -3.32
CA PRO A 29 13.32 -7.78 -2.74
C PRO A 29 13.76 -6.71 -3.76
N ASP A 30 13.78 -7.02 -5.05
CA ASP A 30 14.18 -6.11 -6.14
C ASP A 30 13.01 -5.67 -7.03
N VAL A 31 11.78 -6.03 -6.67
CA VAL A 31 10.56 -5.66 -7.42
C VAL A 31 9.68 -4.73 -6.59
N PHE A 32 9.09 -3.74 -7.24
CA PHE A 32 8.12 -2.85 -6.62
C PHE A 32 6.78 -3.55 -6.38
N ALA A 33 6.25 -3.39 -5.17
CA ALA A 33 4.82 -3.49 -4.96
C ALA A 33 4.15 -2.20 -5.46
N TRP A 34 2.96 -2.35 -6.04
CA TRP A 34 2.19 -1.25 -6.59
C TRP A 34 0.94 -1.07 -5.74
N ILE A 35 0.86 0.06 -5.05
CA ILE A 35 -0.19 0.39 -4.08
C ILE A 35 -1.12 1.45 -4.68
N THR A 36 -2.42 1.24 -4.54
CA THR A 36 -3.44 2.20 -4.95
C THR A 36 -4.62 2.18 -3.99
N VAL A 37 -5.34 3.29 -3.92
CA VAL A 37 -6.58 3.41 -3.13
C VAL A 37 -7.76 3.29 -4.09
N VAL A 38 -8.69 2.43 -3.73
CA VAL A 38 -9.94 2.20 -4.47
C VAL A 38 -11.11 2.74 -3.66
N GLY A 39 -12.02 3.46 -4.32
CA GLY A 39 -13.19 4.07 -3.72
C GLY A 39 -12.98 5.53 -3.28
N ASP A 40 -14.08 6.28 -3.22
CA ASP A 40 -14.09 7.70 -2.84
C ASP A 40 -14.41 7.86 -1.35
N GLY A 41 -14.25 9.07 -0.80
CA GLY A 41 -14.66 9.41 0.56
C GLY A 41 -13.63 9.12 1.66
N TRP A 42 -12.62 8.28 1.40
CA TRP A 42 -11.59 7.95 2.39
C TRP A 42 -10.75 9.16 2.83
N THR A 43 -10.64 9.38 4.15
CA THR A 43 -9.73 10.37 4.79
C THR A 43 -8.71 9.67 5.68
N GLY A 44 -7.56 10.29 5.94
CA GLY A 44 -6.50 9.66 6.76
C GLY A 44 -5.83 8.46 6.08
N ARG A 45 -5.50 8.59 4.79
CA ARG A 45 -5.09 7.50 3.89
C ARG A 45 -3.63 7.59 3.43
N ASP A 46 -2.75 7.95 4.35
CA ASP A 46 -1.33 8.08 4.08
C ASP A 46 -0.66 6.71 4.03
N PHE A 47 0.28 6.54 3.11
CA PHE A 47 1.25 5.45 3.14
C PHE A 47 2.47 5.91 3.95
N CYS A 48 2.70 5.26 5.08
CA CYS A 48 3.70 5.65 6.07
C CYS A 48 4.98 4.83 5.91
N LEU A 49 6.12 5.52 5.82
CA LEU A 49 7.46 4.94 5.66
C LEU A 49 8.38 5.43 6.79
N PRO A 50 8.35 4.79 7.98
CA PRO A 50 9.08 5.27 9.16
C PRO A 50 10.59 5.39 8.95
N GLN A 51 11.20 4.47 8.19
CA GLN A 51 12.65 4.50 7.91
C GLN A 51 13.09 5.75 7.14
N LEU A 52 12.18 6.32 6.35
CA LEU A 52 12.44 7.52 5.56
C LEU A 52 11.88 8.78 6.23
N ASN A 53 11.13 8.63 7.32
CA ASN A 53 10.37 9.69 7.97
C ASN A 53 9.44 10.42 6.97
N VAL A 54 8.72 9.65 6.15
CA VAL A 54 7.82 10.17 5.10
C VAL A 54 6.42 9.59 5.28
N HIS A 55 5.42 10.45 5.10
CA HIS A 55 4.01 10.09 4.97
C HIS A 55 3.54 10.56 3.59
N ILE A 56 3.03 9.64 2.78
CA ILE A 56 2.60 9.92 1.40
C ILE A 56 1.07 9.87 1.35
N PRO A 57 0.39 11.01 1.17
CA PRO A 57 -1.06 11.01 1.00
C PRO A 57 -1.45 10.27 -0.29
N MET A 58 -2.24 9.21 -0.16
CA MET A 58 -2.74 8.45 -1.31
C MET A 58 -4.13 8.94 -1.68
N ASN A 59 -4.46 9.07 -2.96
CA ASN A 59 -5.79 9.43 -3.44
C ASN A 59 -6.21 8.51 -4.59
N PRO A 60 -7.53 8.30 -4.80
CA PRO A 60 -8.04 7.56 -5.95
C PRO A 60 -7.45 8.08 -7.26
N GLY A 61 -7.04 7.16 -8.13
CA GLY A 61 -6.35 7.46 -9.38
C GLY A 61 -4.84 7.60 -9.28
N GLN A 62 -4.26 7.55 -8.07
CA GLN A 62 -2.81 7.49 -7.87
C GLN A 62 -2.31 6.06 -7.73
N ILE A 63 -1.06 5.85 -8.16
CA ILE A 63 -0.32 4.59 -7.98
C ILE A 63 1.02 4.94 -7.34
N LEU A 64 1.34 4.27 -6.23
CA LEU A 64 2.63 4.36 -5.56
C LEU A 64 3.40 3.06 -5.77
N GLY A 65 4.66 3.17 -6.17
CA GLY A 65 5.60 2.04 -6.17
C GLY A 65 6.48 2.08 -4.90
N ALA A 66 6.55 0.98 -4.16
CA ALA A 66 7.45 0.85 -3.01
C ALA A 66 8.11 -0.54 -2.96
N LEU A 67 9.36 -0.61 -2.50
CA LEU A 67 10.04 -1.87 -2.19
C LEU A 67 9.60 -2.34 -0.79
N THR A 68 8.38 -2.84 -0.68
CA THR A 68 7.67 -3.24 0.56
C THR A 68 8.37 -4.35 1.35
N ARG A 69 9.23 -5.14 0.70
CA ARG A 69 10.13 -6.09 1.38
C ARG A 69 11.35 -5.44 2.04
N ARG A 70 11.77 -4.26 1.58
CA ARG A 70 12.92 -3.52 2.12
C ARG A 70 12.52 -2.37 3.05
N LEU A 71 11.34 -1.82 2.82
CA LEU A 71 10.81 -0.67 3.52
C LEU A 71 9.64 -1.12 4.41
N ILE A 72 9.83 -1.05 5.72
CA ILE A 72 8.78 -1.15 6.72
C ILE A 72 7.76 -0.06 6.42
N HIS A 73 6.49 -0.45 6.37
CA HIS A 73 5.40 0.45 6.03
C HIS A 73 4.11 0.10 6.78
N SER A 74 3.18 1.04 6.76
CA SER A 74 1.78 0.87 7.17
C SER A 74 0.92 1.89 6.42
N GLY A 75 -0.39 1.71 6.45
CA GLY A 75 -1.31 2.80 6.17
C GLY A 75 -1.63 3.57 7.45
N SER A 76 -1.89 4.87 7.38
CA SER A 76 -2.48 5.59 8.52
C SER A 76 -3.91 5.13 8.78
N GLN A 77 -4.41 5.38 9.99
CA GLN A 77 -5.79 5.09 10.33
C GLN A 77 -6.74 5.90 9.45
N VAL A 78 -7.70 5.22 8.84
CA VAL A 78 -8.74 5.86 8.03
C VAL A 78 -9.82 6.43 8.96
N GLU A 79 -10.13 7.71 8.79
CA GLU A 79 -11.01 8.45 9.71
C GLU A 79 -12.46 8.60 9.21
N GLY A 80 -12.73 8.19 7.97
CA GLY A 80 -14.08 8.19 7.37
C GLY A 80 -14.09 7.66 5.95
N GLY A 81 -15.25 7.18 5.49
CA GLY A 81 -15.53 6.64 4.15
C GLY A 81 -17.03 6.70 3.84
#